data_AF-A0A5N6W1N9-F1
#
_entry.id   AF-A0A5N6W1N9-F1
#
_cell.length_a   1.000
_cell.length_b   1.000
_cell.length_c   1.000
_cell.angle_alpha   90.00
_cell.angle_beta   90.00
_cell.angle_gamma   90.00
#
_symmetry.space_group_name_H-M   'P 1'
#
loop_
_entity.id
_entity.type
_entity.pdbx_description
1 polymer ?
#
loop_
_entity_poly.entity_id
_entity_poly.type
_entity_poly.pdbx_seq_one_letter_code
_entity_poly.pdbx_strand_id
1 'polypeptide(L)'
;MIDDALSATGAPVFAASRFRFTDQGVGLCVCFHHNAVDATGIIKVVRLWARSFSDPGFDFSNPPQDLFASQPEYSKAPPAMPTEFPSCTSELFKASIHRINVLKETLRSYMSNAPTTNVLLCALIWTTVTRVRAHPQSSYHKRNKSTGNSGQWSKVH
;
A
#
# COMPACT_ATOMS: atom_id res chain seq x y z
N MET A 1 17.73 0.58 -9.48
CA MET A 1 18.81 -0.39 -9.19
C MET A 1 19.96 0.43 -8.65
N ILE A 2 20.39 0.18 -7.41
CA ILE A 2 21.62 0.78 -6.89
C ILE A 2 22.73 -0.10 -7.46
N ASP A 3 23.40 0.37 -8.50
CA ASP A 3 24.64 -0.27 -8.98
C ASP A 3 25.81 0.08 -8.05
N ASP A 4 26.96 -0.57 -8.24
CA ASP A 4 28.15 -0.35 -7.41
C ASP A 4 28.62 1.12 -7.43
N ALA A 5 28.32 1.87 -8.50
CA ALA A 5 28.62 3.29 -8.60
C ALA A 5 27.65 4.15 -7.75
N LEU A 6 26.35 3.84 -7.74
CA LEU A 6 25.35 4.45 -6.87
C LEU A 6 25.58 4.12 -5.39
N SER A 7 26.11 2.93 -5.09
CA SER A 7 26.54 2.55 -3.74
C SER A 7 27.72 3.41 -3.26
N ALA A 8 28.71 3.67 -4.13
CA ALA A 8 29.86 4.51 -3.81
C ALA A 8 29.51 6.01 -3.63
N THR A 9 28.47 6.50 -4.31
CA THR A 9 28.03 7.90 -4.23
C THR A 9 26.97 8.15 -3.15
N GLY A 10 26.35 7.07 -2.63
CA GLY A 10 25.22 7.11 -1.71
C GLY A 10 23.88 7.21 -2.45
N ALA A 11 23.08 6.14 -2.39
CA ALA A 11 21.77 6.13 -3.01
C ALA A 11 20.76 7.01 -2.24
N PRO A 12 19.90 7.77 -2.93
CA PRO A 12 18.87 8.56 -2.26
C PRO A 12 17.86 7.63 -1.56
N VAL A 13 17.81 7.72 -0.23
CA VAL A 13 16.91 6.91 0.61
C VAL A 13 15.55 7.57 0.87
N PHE A 14 15.43 8.86 0.57
CA PHE A 14 14.24 9.68 0.81
C PHE A 14 14.09 10.75 -0.27
N ALA A 15 12.85 10.98 -0.72
CA ALA A 15 12.46 12.13 -1.51
C ALA A 15 11.06 12.59 -1.11
N ALA A 16 10.80 13.89 -1.14
CA ALA A 16 9.48 14.45 -0.92
C ALA A 16 9.16 15.52 -1.96
N SER A 17 7.90 15.59 -2.37
CA SER A 17 7.39 16.59 -3.31
C SER A 17 6.05 17.12 -2.82
N ARG A 18 5.89 18.45 -2.89
CA ARG A 18 4.62 19.14 -2.65
C ARG A 18 4.07 19.61 -3.98
N PHE A 19 2.79 19.35 -4.21
CA PHE A 19 2.06 19.84 -5.38
C PHE A 19 0.75 20.48 -4.94
N ARG A 20 0.20 21.35 -5.79
CA ARG A 20 -1.05 22.07 -5.52
C ARG A 20 -2.09 21.64 -6.54
N PHE A 21 -3.30 21.38 -6.07
CA PHE A 21 -4.47 21.14 -6.91
C PHE A 21 -5.12 22.46 -7.32
N THR A 22 -5.89 22.45 -8.40
CA THR A 22 -6.55 23.65 -8.95
C THR A 22 -7.59 24.25 -7.99
N ASP A 23 -8.09 23.45 -7.05
CA ASP A 23 -9.08 23.80 -6.03
C ASP A 23 -8.44 24.25 -4.70
N GLN A 24 -7.17 24.68 -4.72
CA GLN A 24 -6.37 25.05 -3.53
C GLN A 24 -6.01 23.87 -2.62
N GLY A 25 -6.34 22.63 -2.97
CA GLY A 25 -5.82 21.46 -2.29
C GLY A 25 -4.29 21.39 -2.35
N VAL A 26 -3.66 20.74 -1.37
CA VAL A 26 -2.22 20.48 -1.37
C VAL A 26 -2.00 18.98 -1.28
N GLY A 27 -1.21 18.44 -2.21
CA GLY A 27 -0.71 17.09 -2.19
C GLY A 27 0.72 17.05 -1.66
N LEU A 28 1.01 16.03 -0.85
CA LEU A 28 2.35 15.69 -0.41
C LEU A 28 2.63 14.25 -0.86
N CYS A 29 3.66 14.07 -1.69
CA CYS A 29 4.17 12.76 -2.06
C CYS A 29 5.50 12.54 -1.32
N VAL A 30 5.64 11.39 -0.68
CA VAL A 30 6.86 11.00 0.02
C VAL A 30 7.27 9.63 -0.45
N CYS A 31 8.52 9.51 -0.89
CA CYS A 31 9.12 8.28 -1.36
C CYS A 31 10.27 7.90 -0.43
N PHE A 32 10.32 6.63 -0.04
CA PHE A 32 11.43 6.07 0.71
C PHE A 32 11.94 4.82 0.00
N HIS A 33 13.24 4.57 0.14
CA HIS A 33 13.79 3.28 -0.21
C HIS A 33 13.27 2.23 0.79
N HIS A 34 12.63 1.15 0.31
CA HIS A 34 11.96 0.18 1.18
C HIS A 34 12.92 -0.55 2.15
N ASN A 35 14.21 -0.63 1.83
CA ASN A 35 15.22 -1.16 2.76
C ASN A 35 15.53 -0.20 3.92
N ALA A 36 15.28 1.10 3.76
CA ALA A 36 15.55 2.07 4.82
C ALA A 36 14.40 2.11 5.84
N VAL A 37 13.18 1.76 5.44
CA VAL A 37 11.99 1.93 6.27
C VAL A 37 10.84 1.01 5.83
N ASP A 38 10.11 0.45 6.79
CA ASP A 38 8.86 -0.28 6.57
C ASP A 38 7.64 0.65 6.69
N ALA A 39 6.43 0.12 6.47
CA ALA A 39 5.21 0.93 6.56
C ALA A 39 5.04 1.58 7.96
N THR A 40 5.43 0.89 9.03
CA THR A 40 5.35 1.41 10.40
C THR A 40 6.36 2.53 10.62
N GLY A 41 7.59 2.36 10.14
CA GLY A 41 8.65 3.35 10.18
C GLY A 41 8.28 4.62 9.42
N ILE A 42 7.63 4.50 8.25
CA ILE A 42 7.15 5.66 7.47
C ILE A 42 6.15 6.47 8.31
N ILE A 43 5.20 5.81 8.99
CA ILE A 43 4.24 6.48 9.87
C ILE A 43 4.95 7.26 10.97
N LYS A 44 6.02 6.71 11.57
CA LYS A 44 6.81 7.40 12.60
C LYS A 44 7.52 8.63 12.02
N VAL A 45 8.17 8.50 10.85
CA VAL A 45 8.85 9.61 10.19
C VAL A 45 7.88 10.75 9.86
N VAL A 46 6.71 10.44 9.29
CA VAL A 46 5.69 11.44 8.96
C VAL A 46 5.15 12.13 10.22
N ARG A 47 4.95 11.38 11.32
CA ARG A 47 4.55 11.96 12.61
C ARG A 47 5.60 12.91 13.19
N LEU A 48 6.87 12.53 13.12
CA LEU A 48 7.98 13.38 13.56
C LEU A 48 8.05 14.65 12.70
N TRP A 49 7.93 14.51 11.38
CA TRP A 49 7.92 15.64 10.46
C TRP A 49 6.74 16.60 10.72
N ALA A 50 5.55 16.08 11.00
CA ALA A 50 4.40 16.91 11.37
C ALA A 50 4.64 17.66 12.71
N ARG A 51 5.27 17.00 13.69
CA ARG A 51 5.59 17.61 14.99
C ARG A 51 6.61 18.74 14.85
N SER A 52 7.65 18.58 14.03
CA SER A 52 8.65 19.64 13.83
C SER A 52 8.09 20.93 13.23
N PHE A 53 6.96 20.86 12.51
CA PHE A 53 6.26 22.07 12.05
C PHE A 53 5.38 22.71 13.14
N SER A 54 4.98 21.93 14.13
CA SER A 54 4.01 22.34 15.15
C SER A 54 4.69 22.84 16.43
N ASP A 55 5.94 22.47 16.66
CA ASP A 55 6.73 22.83 17.84
C ASP A 55 8.10 23.39 17.43
N PRO A 56 8.32 24.71 17.56
CA PRO A 56 9.59 25.35 17.21
C PRO A 56 10.74 24.99 18.17
N GLY A 57 10.46 24.36 19.31
CA GLY A 57 11.47 23.83 20.24
C GLY A 57 11.79 22.34 20.04
N PHE A 58 11.20 21.70 19.02
CA PHE A 58 11.40 20.28 18.76
C PHE A 58 12.80 20.01 18.21
N ASP A 59 13.65 19.43 19.06
CA ASP A 59 14.99 18.99 18.70
C ASP A 59 15.01 17.50 18.32
N PHE A 60 15.70 17.19 17.22
CA PHE A 60 15.90 15.83 16.72
C PHE A 60 17.01 15.08 17.49
N SER A 61 17.60 15.66 18.54
CA SER A 61 18.79 15.17 19.26
C SER A 61 18.74 13.76 19.83
N ASN A 62 17.58 13.10 19.83
CA ASN A 62 17.47 11.67 20.16
C ASN A 62 16.92 10.85 18.97
N PRO A 63 17.66 10.73 17.85
CA PRO A 63 17.31 9.72 16.86
C PRO A 63 17.63 8.35 17.49
N PRO A 64 16.71 7.37 17.46
CA PRO A 64 17.02 6.02 17.94
C PRO A 64 18.01 5.37 16.97
N GLN A 65 19.30 5.60 17.20
CA GLN A 65 20.39 5.13 16.35
C GLN A 65 20.59 3.61 16.38
N ASP A 66 19.85 2.88 17.23
CA ASP A 66 19.98 1.42 17.38
C ASP A 66 18.71 0.60 17.07
N LEU A 67 17.64 1.21 16.53
CA LEU A 67 16.38 0.47 16.33
C LEU A 67 16.41 -0.54 15.17
N PHE A 68 17.23 -0.28 14.15
CA PHE A 68 17.26 -1.08 12.91
C PHE A 68 18.37 -2.12 12.88
N ALA A 69 19.43 -1.95 13.68
CA ALA A 69 20.53 -2.90 13.76
C ALA A 69 20.16 -4.20 14.53
N SER A 70 19.11 -4.16 15.36
CA SER A 70 18.65 -5.29 16.17
C SER A 70 17.60 -6.19 15.47
N GLN A 71 17.23 -5.90 14.22
CA GLN A 71 16.18 -6.63 13.50
C GLN A 71 16.80 -7.78 12.69
N PRO A 72 16.61 -9.06 13.09
CA PRO A 72 17.17 -10.22 12.38
C PRO A 72 16.61 -10.41 10.96
N GLU A 73 15.52 -9.71 10.63
CA GLU A 73 14.86 -9.72 9.32
C GLU A 73 15.47 -8.72 8.33
N TYR A 74 16.40 -7.87 8.78
CA TYR A 74 17.07 -6.90 7.92
C TYR A 74 18.07 -7.60 6.98
N SER A 75 17.64 -7.85 5.75
CA SER A 75 18.53 -8.30 4.67
C SER A 75 19.19 -7.10 3.99
N LYS A 76 20.53 -7.13 3.92
CA LYS A 76 21.31 -6.19 3.09
C LYS A 76 21.26 -6.56 1.60
N ALA A 77 20.80 -7.76 1.26
CA ALA A 77 20.73 -8.20 -0.13
C ALA A 77 19.58 -7.46 -0.83
N PRO A 78 19.83 -6.81 -1.98
CA PRO A 78 18.76 -6.17 -2.74
C PRO A 78 17.76 -7.22 -3.24
N PRO A 79 16.45 -6.94 -3.21
CA PRO A 79 15.47 -7.85 -3.79
C PRO A 79 15.71 -8.00 -5.29
N ALA A 80 15.69 -9.23 -5.79
CA ALA A 80 15.75 -9.51 -7.22
C ALA A 80 14.44 -9.03 -7.87
N MET A 81 14.53 -7.99 -8.71
CA MET A 81 13.39 -7.47 -9.47
C MET A 81 13.32 -8.15 -10.84
N PRO A 82 12.11 -8.42 -11.37
CA PRO A 82 11.97 -8.94 -12.72
C PRO A 82 12.44 -7.90 -13.75
N THR A 83 12.97 -8.37 -14.87
CA THR A 83 13.43 -7.52 -15.99
C THR A 83 12.27 -6.73 -16.61
N GLU A 84 11.06 -7.29 -16.57
CA GLU A 84 9.85 -6.68 -17.09
C GLU A 84 8.67 -6.88 -16.13
N PHE A 85 7.83 -5.87 -16.02
CA PHE A 85 6.56 -5.96 -15.28
C PHE A 85 5.41 -6.14 -16.27
N PRO A 86 4.52 -7.13 -16.09
CA PRO A 86 3.34 -7.23 -16.91
C PRO A 86 2.47 -6.00 -16.70
N SER A 87 1.70 -5.62 -17.73
CA SER A 87 0.73 -4.52 -17.62
C SER A 87 -0.21 -4.79 -16.44
N CYS A 88 -0.30 -3.83 -15.54
CA CYS A 88 -1.10 -3.88 -14.32
C CYS A 88 -1.91 -2.59 -14.21
N THR A 89 -3.13 -2.72 -13.72
CA THR A 89 -3.96 -1.57 -13.34
C THR A 89 -4.16 -1.60 -11.83
N SER A 90 -4.23 -0.41 -11.22
CA SER A 90 -4.51 -0.25 -9.80
C SER A 90 -5.84 0.44 -9.64
N GLU A 91 -6.72 -0.14 -8.83
CA GLU A 91 -8.03 0.40 -8.52
C GLU A 91 -8.29 0.33 -7.01
N LEU A 92 -8.89 1.38 -6.46
CA LEU A 92 -9.22 1.45 -5.03
C LEU A 92 -10.59 0.83 -4.77
N PHE A 93 -10.61 -0.27 -4.03
CA PHE A 93 -11.86 -0.89 -3.59
C PHE A 93 -12.25 -0.42 -2.19
N LYS A 94 -13.50 0.03 -2.03
CA LYS A 94 -14.06 0.43 -0.72
C LYS A 94 -14.87 -0.73 -0.14
N ALA A 95 -14.50 -1.17 1.07
CA ALA A 95 -15.28 -2.14 1.84
C ALA A 95 -16.10 -1.44 2.91
N SER A 96 -17.41 -1.74 2.98
CA SER A 96 -18.30 -1.17 4.00
C SER A 96 -18.06 -1.82 5.35
N ILE A 97 -17.84 -1.02 6.39
CA ILE A 97 -17.67 -1.51 7.76
C ILE A 97 -18.90 -2.26 8.27
N HIS A 98 -20.11 -1.83 7.87
CA HIS A 98 -21.35 -2.50 8.22
C HIS A 98 -21.37 -3.94 7.66
N ARG A 99 -20.99 -4.12 6.39
CA ARG A 99 -20.91 -5.45 5.76
C ARG A 99 -19.86 -6.34 6.44
N ILE A 100 -18.72 -5.76 6.83
CA ILE A 100 -17.68 -6.48 7.58
C ILE A 100 -18.21 -6.96 8.93
N ASN A 101 -18.94 -6.10 9.65
CA ASN A 101 -19.49 -6.47 10.96
C ASN A 101 -20.57 -7.55 10.85
N VAL A 102 -21.46 -7.48 9.84
CA VAL A 102 -22.41 -8.56 9.56
C VAL A 102 -21.66 -9.88 9.32
N LEU A 103 -20.59 -9.86 8.53
CA LEU A 103 -19.80 -11.06 8.25
C LEU A 103 -19.10 -11.60 9.51
N LYS A 104 -18.61 -10.73 10.40
CA LYS A 104 -18.06 -11.14 11.70
C LYS A 104 -19.08 -11.90 12.53
N GLU A 105 -20.30 -11.38 12.64
CA GLU A 105 -21.37 -12.04 13.40
C GLU A 105 -21.77 -13.37 12.75
N THR A 106 -21.87 -13.44 11.42
CA THR A 106 -22.13 -14.71 10.72
C THR A 106 -21.06 -15.76 10.98
N LEU A 107 -19.79 -15.37 11.02
CA LEU A 107 -18.66 -16.28 11.20
C LEU A 107 -18.40 -16.65 12.67
N ARG A 108 -19.01 -15.92 13.61
CA ARG A 108 -18.81 -16.13 15.05
C ARG A 108 -19.19 -17.52 15.51
N SER A 109 -20.20 -18.15 14.90
CA SER A 109 -20.61 -19.53 15.23
C SER A 109 -19.63 -20.59 14.72
N TYR A 110 -18.76 -20.26 13.77
CA TYR A 110 -17.84 -21.20 13.11
C TYR A 110 -16.40 -21.06 13.60
N MET A 111 -16.10 -20.09 14.47
CA MET A 111 -14.75 -19.79 14.93
C MET A 111 -14.72 -19.67 16.46
N SER A 112 -13.73 -20.29 17.10
CA SER A 112 -13.55 -20.19 18.56
C SER A 112 -13.26 -18.75 19.02
N ASN A 113 -12.72 -17.91 18.14
CA ASN A 113 -12.45 -16.49 18.38
C ASN A 113 -13.08 -15.65 17.27
N ALA A 114 -13.59 -14.46 17.62
CA ALA A 114 -14.15 -13.54 16.64
C ALA A 114 -13.05 -13.08 15.65
N PRO A 115 -13.27 -13.19 14.33
CA PRO A 115 -12.27 -12.79 13.35
C PRO A 115 -12.06 -11.28 13.34
N THR A 116 -10.81 -10.84 13.21
CA THR A 116 -10.48 -9.42 13.09
C THR A 116 -10.89 -8.88 11.72
N THR A 117 -11.04 -7.55 11.60
CA THR A 117 -11.32 -6.90 10.30
C THR A 117 -10.26 -7.23 9.25
N ASN A 118 -8.98 -7.21 9.64
CA ASN A 118 -7.87 -7.50 8.73
C ASN A 118 -7.97 -8.93 8.17
N VAL A 119 -8.22 -9.92 9.03
CA VAL A 119 -8.37 -11.33 8.63
C VAL A 119 -9.50 -11.48 7.60
N LEU A 120 -10.66 -10.86 7.84
CA LEU A 120 -11.78 -10.94 6.90
C LEU A 120 -11.48 -10.27 5.57
N LEU A 121 -10.86 -9.09 5.57
CA LEU A 121 -10.47 -8.41 4.35
C LEU A 121 -9.45 -9.23 3.55
N CYS A 122 -8.41 -9.74 4.20
CA CYS A 122 -7.42 -10.61 3.57
C CYS A 122 -8.07 -11.86 2.98
N ALA A 123 -8.96 -12.53 3.71
CA ALA A 123 -9.67 -13.71 3.23
C ALA A 123 -10.56 -13.37 2.01
N LEU A 124 -11.34 -12.29 2.06
CA LEU A 124 -12.18 -11.86 0.95
C LEU A 124 -11.37 -11.52 -0.30
N ILE A 125 -10.24 -10.82 -0.15
CA ILE A 125 -9.32 -10.51 -1.25
C ILE A 125 -8.76 -11.81 -1.82
N TRP A 126 -8.23 -12.69 -0.96
CA TRP A 126 -7.65 -13.96 -1.36
C TRP A 126 -8.63 -14.85 -2.12
N THR A 127 -9.84 -15.04 -1.58
CA THR A 127 -10.90 -15.83 -2.22
C THR A 127 -11.31 -15.22 -3.57
N THR A 128 -11.43 -13.89 -3.65
CA THR A 128 -11.80 -13.22 -4.90
C THR A 128 -10.72 -13.38 -5.96
N VAL A 129 -9.45 -13.12 -5.61
CA VAL A 129 -8.30 -13.27 -6.52
C VAL A 129 -8.19 -14.73 -6.98
N THR A 130 -8.28 -15.69 -6.06
CA THR A 130 -8.23 -17.12 -6.37
C THR A 130 -9.35 -17.52 -7.34
N ARG A 131 -10.59 -17.07 -7.08
CA ARG A 131 -11.74 -17.35 -7.94
C ARG A 131 -11.59 -16.76 -9.34
N VAL A 132 -11.06 -15.53 -9.45
CA VAL A 132 -10.79 -14.89 -10.75
C VAL A 132 -9.71 -15.65 -11.52
N ARG A 133 -8.64 -16.07 -10.85
CA ARG A 133 -7.54 -16.84 -11.45
C ARG A 133 -7.93 -18.25 -11.86
N ALA A 134 -8.84 -18.89 -11.13
CA ALA A 134 -9.34 -20.23 -11.43
C ALA A 134 -10.29 -20.25 -12.65
N HIS A 135 -10.82 -19.10 -13.07
CA HIS A 135 -11.67 -19.01 -14.26
C HIS A 135 -10.82 -18.91 -15.53
N PRO A 136 -10.94 -19.85 -16.50
CA PRO A 136 -10.24 -19.77 -17.77
C PRO A 136 -10.64 -18.50 -18.56
N GLN A 137 -9.62 -17.77 -19.03
CA GLN A 137 -9.72 -16.51 -19.77
C GLN A 137 -10.59 -16.57 -21.06
N SER A 138 -10.97 -17.76 -21.53
CA SER A 138 -11.79 -17.95 -22.76
C SER A 138 -13.20 -17.35 -22.68
N SER A 139 -13.68 -17.03 -21.47
CA SER A 139 -15.02 -16.49 -21.23
C SER A 139 -15.08 -14.96 -21.09
N TYR A 140 -13.96 -14.28 -20.79
CA TYR A 140 -13.91 -12.81 -20.72
C TYR A 140 -13.96 -12.15 -22.09
N HIS A 141 -13.38 -12.79 -23.12
CA HIS A 141 -13.40 -12.25 -24.48
C HIS A 141 -14.78 -12.37 -25.18
N LYS A 142 -15.65 -13.29 -24.71
CA LYS A 142 -17.03 -13.42 -25.22
C LYS A 142 -17.98 -12.38 -24.62
N ARG A 143 -17.82 -12.00 -23.34
CA ARG A 143 -18.72 -11.05 -22.68
C ARG A 143 -18.51 -9.59 -23.14
N ASN A 144 -17.28 -9.22 -23.48
CA ASN A 144 -16.98 -7.88 -24.01
C ASN A 144 -17.35 -7.70 -25.49
N LYS A 145 -17.58 -8.79 -26.25
CA LYS A 145 -18.08 -8.71 -27.64
C LYS A 145 -19.60 -8.81 -27.76
N SER A 146 -20.32 -9.31 -26.76
CA SER A 146 -21.80 -9.43 -26.81
C SER A 146 -22.56 -8.35 -26.03
N THR A 147 -21.86 -7.42 -25.37
CA THR A 147 -22.47 -6.27 -24.69
C THR A 147 -21.96 -4.97 -25.31
N GLY A 148 -22.24 -4.80 -26.61
CA GLY A 148 -22.43 -3.47 -27.16
C GLY A 148 -23.73 -2.90 -26.58
N ASN A 149 -23.67 -2.38 -25.35
CA ASN A 149 -24.66 -1.41 -24.90
C ASN A 149 -24.02 -0.47 -23.87
N SER A 150 -24.15 0.81 -24.16
CA SER A 150 -23.74 1.96 -23.37
C SER A 150 -24.25 1.86 -21.92
N GLY A 151 -23.38 1.45 -21.01
CA GLY A 151 -23.57 1.56 -19.56
C GLY A 151 -22.81 2.76 -19.03
N GLN A 152 -23.50 3.89 -18.96
CA GLN A 152 -23.05 5.17 -18.43
C GLN A 152 -22.69 5.04 -16.94
N TRP A 153 -21.40 4.98 -16.61
CA TRP A 153 -20.93 5.17 -15.24
C TRP A 153 -20.66 6.66 -15.05
N SER A 154 -21.51 7.33 -14.26
CA SER A 154 -21.35 8.74 -13.94
C SER A 154 -20.04 8.98 -13.21
N LYS A 155 -19.16 9.78 -13.84
CA LYS A 155 -18.10 10.51 -13.13
C LYS A 155 -18.77 11.41 -12.10
N VAL A 156 -18.46 11.21 -10.83
CA VAL A 156 -18.76 12.20 -9.80
C VAL A 156 -17.62 13.23 -9.85
N HIS A 157 -17.99 14.47 -10.11
CA HIS A 157 -17.11 15.64 -10.14
C HIS A 157 -16.51 15.91 -8.75
#